data_AF-A0A2S9FLY8-F1
#
_entry.id   AF-A0A2S9FLY8-F1
#
_cell.length_a   1.000
_cell.length_b   1.000
_cell.length_c   1.000
_cell.angle_alpha   90.00
_cell.angle_beta   90.00
_cell.angle_gamma   90.00
#
_symmetry.space_group_name_H-M   'P 1'
#
loop_
_entity.id
_entity.type
_entity.pdbx_description
1 polymer ?
#
loop_
_entity_poly.entity_id
_entity_poly.type
_entity_poly.pdbx_seq_one_letter_code
_entity_poly.pdbx_strand_id
1 'polypeptide(L)'
;TGDIWLFRGHSGPDRAIQSMTNSPVNHVGMTVAIDDMPPLIWHAELGDKLLDLWTGDHHRGVQLNDLRQAVDRWINTYEQRCWLRQLTPYATREQEDRMLQVIARMDGTPFPSTARLTGRWMRGRIPNVADFTRGIPLVHTKVQKSI
;
A
#
# COMPACT_ATOMS: atom_id res chain seq x y z
N THR A 1 18.37 7.25 0.70
CA THR A 1 17.46 6.09 0.65
C THR A 1 16.58 6.02 1.88
N GLY A 2 15.32 5.58 1.73
CA GLY A 2 14.40 5.31 2.84
C GLY A 2 13.30 6.37 3.07
N ASP A 3 13.40 7.53 2.42
CA ASP A 3 12.39 8.58 2.54
C ASP A 3 11.04 8.12 1.97
N ILE A 4 9.96 8.37 2.70
CA ILE A 4 8.61 7.93 2.34
C ILE A 4 7.84 9.06 1.68
N TRP A 5 7.39 8.82 0.45
CA TRP A 5 6.39 9.61 -0.24
C TRP A 5 5.00 9.15 0.15
N LEU A 6 4.15 10.12 0.49
CA LEU A 6 2.75 9.92 0.85
C LEU A 6 1.89 10.65 -0.17
N PHE A 7 0.90 9.96 -0.71
CA PHE A 7 0.01 10.52 -1.71
C PHE A 7 -1.46 10.51 -1.24
N ARG A 8 -2.17 11.60 -1.53
CA ARG A 8 -3.59 11.79 -1.23
C ARG A 8 -4.33 12.26 -2.47
N GLY A 9 -5.12 11.37 -3.04
CA GLY A 9 -6.10 11.67 -4.05
C GLY A 9 -7.47 12.01 -3.45
N HIS A 10 -8.36 12.44 -4.33
CA HIS A 10 -9.72 12.85 -4.00
C HIS A 10 -10.78 12.09 -4.82
N SER A 11 -10.38 11.12 -5.63
CA SER A 11 -11.30 10.30 -6.43
C SER A 11 -12.12 9.36 -5.56
N GLY A 12 -13.20 8.79 -6.11
CA GLY A 12 -14.04 7.81 -5.41
C GLY A 12 -13.24 6.63 -4.82
N PRO A 13 -12.39 5.94 -5.62
CA PRO A 13 -11.48 4.91 -5.11
C PRO A 13 -10.57 5.38 -3.98
N ASP A 14 -9.98 6.58 -4.09
CA ASP A 14 -9.08 7.11 -3.05
C ASP A 14 -9.82 7.31 -1.72
N ARG A 15 -11.05 7.84 -1.79
CA ARG A 15 -11.90 8.04 -0.61
C ARG A 15 -12.29 6.71 0.03
N ALA A 16 -12.56 5.69 -0.77
CA ALA A 16 -12.84 4.34 -0.25
C ALA A 16 -11.64 3.79 0.55
N ILE A 17 -10.43 3.89 0.00
CA ILE A 17 -9.19 3.48 0.71
C ILE A 17 -9.05 4.28 2.01
N GLN A 18 -9.12 5.61 1.93
CA GLN A 18 -8.96 6.50 3.08
C GLN A 18 -9.92 6.16 4.23
N SER A 19 -11.20 5.94 3.89
CA SER A 19 -12.23 5.55 4.86
C SER A 19 -12.02 4.14 5.41
N MET A 20 -11.58 3.19 4.58
CA MET A 20 -11.34 1.81 5.01
C MET A 20 -10.13 1.71 5.94
N THR A 21 -9.07 2.48 5.68
CA THR A 21 -7.83 2.45 6.46
C THR A 21 -7.80 3.45 7.61
N ASN A 22 -8.85 4.27 7.76
CA ASN A 22 -8.86 5.43 8.67
C ASN A 22 -7.60 6.30 8.52
N SER A 23 -7.20 6.57 7.28
CA SER A 23 -5.97 7.29 6.93
C SER A 23 -6.26 8.31 5.84
N PRO A 24 -5.65 9.50 5.85
CA PRO A 24 -5.78 10.44 4.74
C PRO A 24 -4.92 10.06 3.52
N VAL A 25 -4.05 9.05 3.64
CA VAL A 25 -3.13 8.59 2.60
C VAL A 25 -3.73 7.39 1.87
N ASN A 26 -3.59 7.34 0.55
CA ASN A 26 -4.09 6.23 -0.28
C ASN A 26 -2.98 5.47 -1.02
N HIS A 27 -1.82 6.11 -1.22
CA HIS A 27 -0.66 5.50 -1.85
C HIS A 27 0.63 5.93 -1.16
N VAL A 28 1.63 5.05 -1.18
CA VAL A 28 2.96 5.29 -0.60
C VAL A 28 4.05 4.74 -1.51
N GLY A 29 5.20 5.39 -1.49
CA GLY A 29 6.42 4.89 -2.14
C GLY A 29 7.65 5.27 -1.32
N MET A 30 8.72 4.50 -1.45
CA MET A 30 9.97 4.73 -0.73
C MET A 30 11.06 5.14 -1.72
N THR A 31 11.80 6.20 -1.38
CA THR A 31 12.93 6.68 -2.16
C THR A 31 14.10 5.69 -2.06
N VAL A 32 14.64 5.30 -3.21
CA VAL A 32 15.84 4.50 -3.37
C VAL A 32 16.87 5.40 -4.07
N ALA A 33 17.92 5.79 -3.36
CA ALA A 33 18.94 6.71 -3.86
C ALA A 33 20.30 6.10 -3.56
N ILE A 34 20.80 5.29 -4.50
CA ILE A 34 22.01 4.48 -4.35
C ILE A 34 23.06 4.96 -5.33
N ASP A 35 24.30 5.07 -4.83
CA ASP A 35 25.49 5.43 -5.59
C ASP A 35 25.26 6.64 -6.53
N ASP A 36 25.49 6.49 -7.82
CA ASP A 36 25.38 7.52 -8.86
C ASP A 36 24.10 7.41 -9.70
N MET A 37 23.18 6.54 -9.31
CA MET A 37 21.90 6.36 -10.01
C MET A 37 20.99 7.57 -9.82
N PRO A 38 20.08 7.85 -10.78
CA PRO A 38 19.01 8.81 -10.55
C PRO A 38 18.17 8.42 -9.33
N PRO A 39 17.50 9.36 -8.66
CA PRO A 39 16.61 9.02 -7.55
C PRO A 39 15.49 8.13 -8.06
N LEU A 40 15.31 6.99 -7.40
CA LEU A 40 14.30 6.00 -7.72
C LEU A 40 13.22 5.95 -6.63
N ILE A 41 12.08 5.36 -6.97
CA ILE A 41 10.99 5.10 -6.03
C ILE A 41 10.54 3.66 -6.14
N TRP A 42 10.55 2.97 -5.01
CA TRP A 42 10.01 1.63 -4.86
C TRP A 42 8.59 1.71 -4.34
N HIS A 43 7.63 1.23 -5.12
CA HIS A 43 6.20 1.23 -4.75
C HIS A 43 5.43 0.16 -5.52
N ALA A 44 4.16 -0.04 -5.17
CA ALA A 44 3.27 -0.89 -5.94
C ALA A 44 2.25 -0.07 -6.73
N GLU A 45 2.15 -0.24 -8.05
CA GLU A 45 1.15 0.41 -8.89
C GLU A 45 0.23 -0.62 -9.57
N LEU A 46 -1.04 -0.25 -9.77
CA LEU A 46 -1.99 -1.05 -10.56
C LEU A 46 -1.80 -0.84 -12.07
N GLY A 47 -1.14 0.24 -12.47
CA GLY A 47 -0.79 0.56 -13.85
C GLY A 47 0.53 -0.08 -14.28
N ASP A 48 0.78 -0.05 -15.58
CA ASP A 48 1.97 -0.57 -16.27
C ASP A 48 2.62 0.53 -17.12
N LYS A 49 2.55 1.78 -16.66
CA LYS A 49 2.83 2.98 -17.48
C LYS A 49 4.25 3.52 -17.33
N LEU A 50 4.97 3.07 -16.32
CA LEU A 50 6.36 3.44 -16.09
C LEU A 50 7.23 2.19 -16.28
N LEU A 51 8.42 2.42 -16.82
CA LEU A 51 9.45 1.39 -16.93
C LEU A 51 9.91 1.01 -15.52
N ASP A 52 9.82 -0.27 -15.19
CA ASP A 52 10.50 -0.79 -14.02
C ASP A 52 11.99 -0.89 -14.34
N LEU A 53 12.80 -0.17 -13.57
CA LEU A 53 14.25 -0.10 -13.76
C LEU A 53 14.98 -1.29 -13.14
N TRP A 54 14.28 -2.12 -12.36
CA TRP A 54 14.84 -3.38 -11.87
C TRP A 54 14.86 -4.47 -12.94
N THR A 55 13.73 -4.67 -13.63
CA THR A 55 13.55 -5.71 -14.67
C THR A 55 13.80 -5.19 -16.09
N GLY A 56 13.68 -3.88 -16.33
CA GLY A 56 13.77 -3.28 -17.64
C GLY A 56 12.51 -3.47 -18.51
N ASP A 57 11.36 -3.78 -17.90
CA ASP A 57 10.08 -3.98 -18.60
C ASP A 57 8.92 -3.19 -17.95
N HIS A 58 7.76 -3.18 -18.59
CA HIS A 58 6.53 -2.61 -18.07
C HIS A 58 5.63 -3.73 -17.52
N HIS A 59 5.40 -3.72 -16.21
CA HIS A 59 4.48 -4.64 -15.56
C HIS A 59 3.64 -3.91 -14.51
N ARG A 60 2.81 -4.65 -13.79
CA ARG A 60 2.02 -4.16 -12.66
C ARG A 60 2.58 -4.72 -11.36
N GLY A 61 2.07 -4.23 -10.24
CA GLY A 61 2.45 -4.72 -8.93
C GLY A 61 3.58 -3.88 -8.34
N VAL A 62 4.44 -4.51 -7.55
CA VAL A 62 5.64 -3.88 -6.97
C VAL A 62 6.66 -3.60 -8.07
N GLN A 63 7.21 -2.38 -8.10
CA GLN A 63 8.15 -1.91 -9.12
C GLN A 63 9.16 -0.91 -8.52
N LEU A 64 10.27 -0.72 -9.22
CA LEU A 64 11.27 0.30 -8.98
C LEU A 64 11.31 1.28 -10.17
N ASN A 65 10.67 2.44 -10.03
CA ASN A 65 10.59 3.43 -11.11
C ASN A 65 11.51 4.62 -10.88
N ASP A 66 11.74 5.41 -11.92
CA ASP A 66 12.31 6.76 -11.80
C ASP A 66 11.42 7.62 -10.90
N LEU A 67 12.00 8.21 -9.83
CA LEU A 67 11.24 8.94 -8.83
C LEU A 67 10.55 10.16 -9.43
N ARG A 68 11.24 10.90 -10.29
CA ARG A 68 10.69 12.12 -10.88
C ARG A 68 9.51 11.79 -11.77
N GLN A 69 9.64 10.80 -12.65
CA GLN A 69 8.55 10.37 -13.54
C GLN A 69 7.33 9.88 -12.75
N ALA A 70 7.57 9.09 -11.70
CA ALA A 70 6.50 8.61 -10.83
C ALA A 70 5.79 9.77 -10.12
N VAL A 71 6.53 10.66 -9.45
CA VAL A 71 5.96 11.80 -8.73
C VAL A 71 5.22 12.75 -9.69
N ASP A 72 5.77 13.03 -10.86
CA ASP A 72 5.11 13.85 -11.88
C ASP A 72 3.78 13.23 -12.32
N ARG A 73 3.72 11.90 -12.46
CA ARG A 73 2.46 11.19 -12.77
C ARG A 73 1.46 11.30 -11.62
N TRP A 74 1.87 11.09 -10.38
CA TRP A 74 1.00 11.20 -9.22
C TRP A 74 0.43 12.61 -9.06
N ILE A 75 1.23 13.64 -9.27
CA ILE A 75 0.80 15.04 -9.15
C ILE A 75 -0.07 15.46 -10.33
N ASN A 76 0.35 15.19 -11.57
CA ASN A 76 -0.26 15.80 -12.75
C ASN A 76 -1.29 14.90 -13.45
N THR A 77 -1.11 13.58 -13.42
CA THR A 77 -2.05 12.63 -14.06
C THR A 77 -3.13 12.16 -13.10
N TYR A 78 -2.74 11.81 -11.87
CA TYR A 78 -3.66 11.35 -10.84
C TYR A 78 -4.16 12.48 -9.92
N GLU A 79 -3.70 13.72 -10.14
CA GLU A 79 -4.09 14.92 -9.38
C GLU A 79 -3.95 14.76 -7.85
N GLN A 80 -2.99 13.94 -7.42
CA GLN A 80 -2.78 13.66 -6.01
C GLN A 80 -1.87 14.71 -5.37
N ARG A 81 -2.20 15.07 -4.13
CA ARG A 81 -1.31 15.83 -3.28
C ARG A 81 -0.22 14.91 -2.73
N CYS A 82 1.00 15.42 -2.66
CA CYS A 82 2.18 14.66 -2.25
C CYS A 82 2.83 15.28 -1.01
N TRP A 83 3.33 14.43 -0.11
CA TRP A 83 4.15 14.83 1.04
C TRP A 83 5.35 13.90 1.15
N LEU A 84 6.45 14.42 1.70
CA LEU A 84 7.67 13.66 1.96
C LEU A 84 7.89 13.51 3.46
N ARG A 85 8.26 12.31 3.89
CA ARG A 85 8.77 12.01 5.23
C ARG A 85 10.18 11.48 5.10
N GLN A 86 11.15 12.27 5.53
CA GLN A 86 12.55 11.89 5.47
C GLN A 86 12.89 10.88 6.57
N LEU A 87 13.73 9.92 6.24
CA LEU A 87 14.22 8.92 7.19
C LEU A 87 15.36 9.53 8.02
N THR A 88 15.21 9.49 9.34
CA THR A 88 16.24 9.93 10.29
C THR A 88 16.41 8.87 11.40
N PRO A 89 17.64 8.36 11.64
CA PRO A 89 18.87 8.65 10.90
C PRO A 89 18.85 8.07 9.48
N TYR A 90 19.78 8.50 8.62
CA TYR A 90 19.91 7.95 7.28
C TYR A 90 20.18 6.44 7.30
N ALA A 91 19.73 5.75 6.25
CA ALA A 91 19.99 4.33 6.08
C ALA A 91 21.49 4.04 6.01
N THR A 92 21.93 2.98 6.69
CA THR A 92 23.30 2.48 6.55
C THR A 92 23.45 1.69 5.25
N ARG A 93 24.68 1.49 4.78
CA ARG A 93 24.95 0.68 3.58
C ARG A 93 24.41 -0.75 3.72
N GLU A 94 24.51 -1.36 4.90
CA GLU A 94 23.94 -2.70 5.13
C GLU A 94 22.40 -2.71 5.03
N GLN A 95 21.74 -1.62 5.38
CA GLN A 95 20.29 -1.48 5.22
C GLN A 95 19.91 -1.29 3.75
N GLU A 96 20.70 -0.54 2.98
CA GLU A 96 20.52 -0.39 1.53
C GLU A 96 20.73 -1.72 0.80
N ASP A 97 21.78 -2.49 1.14
CA ASP A 97 22.04 -3.81 0.56
C ASP A 97 20.88 -4.79 0.81
N ARG A 98 20.35 -4.81 2.05
CA ARG A 98 19.18 -5.63 2.39
C ARG A 98 17.93 -5.17 1.65
N MET A 99 17.73 -3.87 1.51
CA MET A 99 16.62 -3.32 0.74
C MET A 99 16.70 -3.78 -0.71
N LEU A 100 17.87 -3.76 -1.34
CA LEU A 100 18.05 -4.27 -2.71
C LEU A 100 17.64 -5.74 -2.85
N GLN A 101 18.00 -6.59 -1.87
CA GLN A 101 17.54 -7.98 -1.84
C GLN A 101 16.02 -8.11 -1.71
N VAL A 102 15.39 -7.23 -0.94
CA VAL A 102 13.92 -7.19 -0.80
C VAL A 102 13.26 -6.73 -2.10
N ILE A 103 13.80 -5.70 -2.76
CA ILE A 103 13.31 -5.25 -4.07
C ILE A 103 13.39 -6.42 -5.06
N ALA A 104 14.55 -7.06 -5.18
CA ALA A 104 14.77 -8.20 -6.07
C ALA A 104 13.75 -9.34 -5.85
N ARG A 105 13.38 -9.60 -4.60
CA ARG A 105 12.44 -10.65 -4.23
C ARG A 105 10.98 -10.27 -4.49
N MET A 106 10.64 -9.01 -4.27
CA MET A 106 9.26 -8.53 -4.26
C MET A 106 8.83 -7.97 -5.61
N ASP A 107 9.76 -7.66 -6.50
CA ASP A 107 9.47 -7.09 -7.80
C ASP A 107 8.44 -7.93 -8.59
N GLY A 108 7.48 -7.25 -9.22
CA GLY A 108 6.36 -7.87 -9.93
C GLY A 108 5.29 -8.50 -9.04
N THR A 109 5.44 -8.50 -7.71
CA THR A 109 4.40 -9.04 -6.81
C THR A 109 3.09 -8.26 -7.01
N PRO A 110 1.98 -8.93 -7.38
CA PRO A 110 0.74 -8.24 -7.68
C PRO A 110 0.11 -7.68 -6.41
N PHE A 111 -0.59 -6.54 -6.55
CA PHE A 111 -1.43 -6.04 -5.47
C PHE A 111 -2.51 -7.08 -5.15
N PRO A 112 -2.76 -7.42 -3.87
CA PRO A 112 -3.80 -8.36 -3.52
C PRO A 112 -5.13 -7.86 -4.07
N SER A 113 -5.79 -8.69 -4.90
CA SER A 113 -7.05 -8.33 -5.55
C SER A 113 -8.00 -7.64 -4.57
N THR A 114 -8.60 -6.52 -4.96
CA THR A 114 -9.53 -5.70 -4.16
C THR A 114 -10.61 -6.57 -3.52
N ALA A 115 -11.05 -7.63 -4.21
CA ALA A 115 -12.00 -8.63 -3.71
C ALA A 115 -11.54 -9.38 -2.44
N ARG A 116 -10.25 -9.70 -2.30
CA ARG A 116 -9.69 -10.33 -1.09
C ARG A 116 -9.61 -9.35 0.09
N LEU A 117 -9.30 -8.08 -0.18
CA LEU A 117 -9.30 -7.00 0.81
C LEU A 117 -10.72 -6.68 1.30
N THR A 118 -11.68 -6.50 0.39
CA THR A 118 -13.10 -6.29 0.69
C THR A 118 -13.72 -7.51 1.39
N GLY A 119 -13.36 -8.73 0.99
CA GLY A 119 -13.84 -9.96 1.62
C GLY A 119 -13.37 -10.14 3.06
N ARG A 120 -12.09 -9.81 3.37
CA ARG A 120 -11.58 -9.83 4.75
C ARG A 120 -12.24 -8.76 5.62
N TRP A 121 -12.51 -7.59 5.04
CA TRP A 121 -13.20 -6.50 5.73
C TRP A 121 -14.67 -6.81 6.01
N MET A 122 -15.42 -7.33 5.03
CA MET A 122 -16.82 -7.74 5.24
C MET A 122 -16.91 -8.84 6.31
N ARG A 123 -16.01 -9.83 6.27
CA ARG A 123 -15.95 -10.89 7.29
C ARG A 123 -15.66 -10.36 8.69
N GLY A 124 -14.89 -9.27 8.81
CA GLY A 124 -14.61 -8.61 10.09
C GLY A 124 -15.71 -7.66 10.59
N ARG A 125 -16.72 -7.34 9.77
CA ARG A 125 -17.84 -6.45 10.11
C ARG A 125 -19.20 -7.14 10.19
N ILE A 126 -19.30 -8.43 9.85
CA ILE A 126 -20.52 -9.21 10.08
C ILE A 126 -20.58 -9.53 11.58
N PRO A 127 -21.59 -9.03 12.31
CA PRO A 127 -21.78 -9.40 13.71
C PRO A 127 -21.99 -10.91 13.78
N ASN A 128 -21.27 -11.59 14.68
CA ASN A 128 -21.51 -13.00 14.92
C ASN A 128 -22.93 -13.18 15.49
N VAL A 129 -23.57 -14.33 15.29
CA VAL A 129 -24.92 -14.62 15.84
C VAL A 129 -25.00 -14.33 17.35
N ALA A 130 -23.87 -14.50 18.06
CA ALA A 130 -23.72 -14.14 19.47
C ALA A 130 -23.96 -12.64 19.76
N ASP A 131 -23.48 -11.73 18.91
CA ASP A 131 -23.69 -10.28 19.09
C ASP A 131 -25.16 -9.87 18.87
N PHE A 132 -25.88 -10.58 18.00
CA PHE A 132 -27.31 -10.35 17.79
C PHE A 132 -28.16 -10.83 18.99
N THR A 133 -27.69 -11.83 19.72
CA THR A 133 -28.38 -12.38 20.91
C THR A 133 -27.99 -11.72 22.23
N ARG A 134 -26.98 -10.83 22.23
CA ARG A 134 -26.40 -10.19 23.42
C ARG A 134 -27.35 -9.28 24.19
N GLY A 135 -28.51 -8.95 23.60
CA GLY A 135 -29.58 -8.16 24.22
C GLY A 135 -30.84 -8.93 24.60
N ILE A 136 -30.91 -10.26 24.38
CA ILE A 136 -32.10 -11.08 24.68
C ILE A 136 -31.73 -12.19 25.67
N PRO A 137 -32.05 -12.04 26.98
CA PRO A 137 -31.51 -12.89 28.06
C PRO A 137 -31.74 -14.41 27.89
N LEU A 138 -32.81 -14.81 27.20
CA LEU A 138 -33.20 -16.22 27.08
C LEU A 138 -32.56 -16.95 25.88
N VAL A 139 -32.06 -16.20 24.88
CA VAL A 139 -31.52 -16.79 23.63
C VAL A 139 -30.01 -17.00 23.74
N HIS A 140 -29.30 -16.11 24.43
CA HIS A 140 -27.84 -16.18 24.62
C HIS A 140 -27.39 -17.47 25.32
N THR A 141 -28.14 -17.95 26.31
CA THR A 141 -27.80 -19.16 27.09
C THR A 141 -27.97 -20.46 26.28
N LYS A 142 -28.82 -20.47 25.25
CA LYS A 142 -29.01 -21.65 24.37
C LYS A 142 -27.92 -21.76 23.30
N VAL A 143 -27.46 -20.63 22.76
CA VAL A 143 -26.41 -20.62 21.71
C VAL A 143 -25.03 -20.90 22.30
N GLN A 144 -24.72 -20.40 23.50
CA GLN A 144 -23.43 -20.64 24.16
C GLN A 144 -23.21 -22.10 24.59
N LYS A 145 -24.27 -22.91 24.67
CA LYS A 145 -24.20 -24.36 24.98
C LYS A 145 -24.07 -25.26 23.75
N SER A 146 -24.21 -24.72 22.53
CA SER A 146 -24.17 -25.48 21.28
C SER A 146 -22.93 -25.20 20.42
N ILE A 147 -21.99 -24.40 20.94
CA ILE A 147 -20.62 -24.23 20.46
C ILE A 147 -19.72 -24.98 21.43
#